data_AF-A0A940C695-F1
#
_entry.id   AF-A0A940C695-F1
#
_cell.length_a   1.000
_cell.length_b   1.000
_cell.length_c   1.000
_cell.angle_alpha   90.00
_cell.angle_beta   90.00
_cell.angle_gamma   90.00
#
_symmetry.space_group_name_H-M   'P 1'
#
loop_
_entity.id
_entity.type
_entity.pdbx_description
1 polymer ?
#
loop_
_entity_poly.entity_id
_entity_poly.type
_entity_poly.pdbx_seq_one_letter_code
_entity_poly.pdbx_strand_id
1 'polypeptide(L)'
;MRIEHIAMYVNDLEAAKDFFVTYLGGASNNGYHNNSTDFQSYFISFDDGARLELMNKPLLIDTDNDLNRTGYAHIAFSVGSKEAVDELTEKIKDAGYEVVSGPRTTGDGYYESCIVAIEGNQIEITV
;
A
#
# COMPACT_ATOMS: atom_id res chain seq x y z
N MET A 1 -9.25 10.54 -19.19
CA MET A 1 -7.98 9.88 -18.84
C MET A 1 -7.95 9.74 -17.32
N ARG A 2 -7.55 8.58 -16.79
CA ARG A 2 -7.52 8.29 -15.35
C ARG A 2 -6.40 7.30 -15.06
N ILE A 3 -5.91 7.27 -13.82
CA ILE A 3 -5.09 6.15 -13.35
C ILE A 3 -5.99 4.92 -13.31
N GLU A 4 -5.60 3.84 -13.97
CA GLU A 4 -6.37 2.58 -13.97
C GLU A 4 -5.89 1.68 -12.83
N HIS A 5 -4.58 1.54 -12.70
CA HIS A 5 -3.95 0.87 -11.58
C HIS A 5 -2.57 1.45 -11.29
N ILE A 6 -2.06 1.10 -10.12
CA ILE A 6 -0.68 1.27 -9.68
C ILE A 6 -0.15 -0.14 -9.41
N ALA A 7 1.11 -0.41 -9.75
CA ALA A 7 1.70 -1.72 -9.57
C ALA A 7 2.90 -1.68 -8.64
N MET A 8 3.06 -2.72 -7.81
CA MET A 8 4.15 -2.85 -6.84
C MET A 8 4.68 -4.28 -6.88
N TYR A 9 6.00 -4.43 -7.01
CA TYR A 9 6.65 -5.70 -6.77
C TYR A 9 6.82 -5.92 -5.26
N VAL A 10 6.52 -7.14 -4.83
CA VAL A 10 6.69 -7.61 -3.46
C VAL A 10 7.29 -9.01 -3.50
N ASN A 11 8.11 -9.34 -2.51
CA ASN A 11 8.67 -10.66 -2.32
C ASN A 11 7.63 -11.62 -1.73
N ASP A 12 6.87 -11.19 -0.74
CA ASP A 12 5.78 -11.96 -0.14
C ASP A 12 4.42 -11.48 -0.64
N LEU A 13 3.96 -12.11 -1.72
CA LEU A 13 2.72 -11.74 -2.40
C LEU A 13 1.47 -11.98 -1.54
N GLU A 14 1.46 -13.02 -0.71
CA GLU A 14 0.33 -13.35 0.15
C GLU A 14 0.25 -12.39 1.34
N ALA A 15 1.39 -12.12 2.00
CA ALA A 15 1.43 -11.14 3.08
C ALA A 15 1.01 -9.75 2.58
N ALA A 16 1.51 -9.35 1.40
CA ALA A 16 1.12 -8.09 0.75
C ALA A 16 -0.40 -8.01 0.55
N LYS A 17 -0.98 -9.03 -0.09
CA LYS A 17 -2.44 -9.11 -0.29
C LYS A 17 -3.19 -9.00 1.03
N ASP A 18 -2.82 -9.78 2.03
CA ASP A 18 -3.51 -9.85 3.32
C ASP A 18 -3.48 -8.51 4.05
N PHE A 19 -2.39 -7.74 3.96
CA PHE A 19 -2.31 -6.39 4.51
C PHE A 19 -3.32 -5.44 3.88
N PHE A 20 -3.33 -5.33 2.54
CA PHE A 20 -4.23 -4.40 1.85
C PHE A 20 -5.71 -4.78 2.05
N VAL A 21 -6.01 -6.08 2.13
CA VAL A 21 -7.36 -6.57 2.45
C VAL A 21 -7.74 -6.25 3.90
N THR A 22 -6.85 -6.49 4.86
CA THR A 22 -7.16 -6.40 6.30
C THR A 22 -7.23 -4.97 6.82
N TYR A 23 -6.32 -4.11 6.36
CA TYR A 23 -6.18 -2.75 6.91
C TYR A 23 -6.83 -1.69 6.02
N LEU A 24 -6.75 -1.85 4.69
CA LEU A 24 -7.23 -0.84 3.75
C LEU A 24 -8.54 -1.25 3.06
N GLY A 25 -9.19 -2.32 3.54
CA GLY A 25 -10.51 -2.75 3.06
C GLY A 25 -10.51 -3.23 1.60
N GLY A 26 -9.35 -3.55 1.03
CA GLY A 26 -9.24 -3.98 -0.36
C GLY A 26 -9.89 -5.34 -0.61
N ALA A 27 -10.39 -5.55 -1.83
CA ALA A 27 -10.89 -6.83 -2.32
C ALA A 27 -9.94 -7.42 -3.36
N SER A 28 -9.35 -8.57 -3.06
CA SER A 28 -8.47 -9.29 -4.00
C SER A 28 -9.27 -10.08 -5.04
N ASN A 29 -8.70 -10.22 -6.23
CA ASN A 29 -9.18 -11.18 -7.23
C ASN A 29 -8.69 -12.62 -6.92
N ASN A 30 -8.94 -13.55 -7.85
CA ASN A 30 -8.52 -14.95 -7.72
C ASN A 30 -7.01 -15.18 -7.95
N GLY A 31 -6.22 -14.13 -8.17
CA GLY A 31 -4.82 -14.22 -8.57
C GLY A 31 -4.61 -14.60 -10.03
N TYR A 32 -3.39 -14.34 -10.52
CA TYR A 32 -2.89 -14.74 -11.83
C TYR A 32 -1.52 -15.38 -11.66
N HIS A 33 -1.24 -16.43 -12.45
CA HIS A 33 0.07 -17.08 -12.51
C HIS A 33 0.44 -17.45 -13.95
N ASN A 34 1.56 -16.91 -14.42
CA ASN A 34 2.18 -17.32 -15.67
C ASN A 34 3.19 -18.45 -15.42
N ASN A 35 2.79 -19.69 -15.70
CA ASN A 35 3.65 -20.88 -15.53
C ASN A 35 4.96 -20.86 -16.33
N SER A 36 5.08 -20.05 -17.39
CA SER A 36 6.30 -19.99 -18.21
C SER A 36 7.39 -19.07 -17.65
N THR A 37 6.99 -17.99 -16.98
CA THR A 37 7.91 -16.99 -16.40
C THR A 37 7.89 -16.99 -14.88
N ASP A 38 6.99 -17.78 -14.29
CA ASP A 38 6.66 -17.81 -12.87
C ASP A 38 6.26 -16.45 -12.29
N PHE A 39 5.69 -15.59 -13.14
CA PHE A 39 5.13 -14.31 -12.71
C PHE A 39 3.78 -14.54 -12.05
N GLN A 40 3.55 -13.94 -10.89
CA GLN A 40 2.31 -14.01 -10.14
C GLN A 40 1.81 -12.61 -9.81
N SER A 41 0.50 -12.40 -9.82
CA SER A 41 -0.08 -11.13 -9.37
C SER A 41 -1.47 -11.25 -8.77
N TYR A 42 -1.81 -10.30 -7.91
CA TYR A 42 -3.17 -10.01 -7.47
C TYR A 42 -3.54 -8.60 -7.88
N PHE A 43 -4.80 -8.41 -8.26
CA PHE A 43 -5.41 -7.08 -8.28
C PHE A 43 -6.24 -6.88 -7.01
N ILE A 44 -5.91 -5.86 -6.25
CA ILE A 44 -6.68 -5.37 -5.11
C ILE A 44 -7.54 -4.19 -5.59
N SER A 45 -8.86 -4.35 -5.48
CA SER A 45 -9.82 -3.29 -5.80
C SER A 45 -10.34 -2.65 -4.52
N PHE A 46 -10.58 -1.34 -4.55
CA PHE A 46 -11.19 -0.58 -3.47
C PHE A 46 -12.60 -0.13 -3.86
N ASP A 47 -13.24 0.72 -3.05
CA ASP A 47 -14.61 1.17 -3.29
C ASP A 47 -14.80 1.78 -4.68
N ASP A 48 -13.83 2.59 -5.14
CA ASP A 48 -13.78 3.11 -6.49
C ASP A 48 -12.34 3.40 -6.96
N GLY A 49 -12.21 4.01 -8.15
CA GLY A 49 -10.94 4.56 -8.61
C GLY A 49 -9.93 3.53 -9.14
N ALA A 50 -8.66 3.75 -8.79
CA ALA A 50 -7.54 2.93 -9.26
C ALA A 50 -7.41 1.64 -8.44
N ARG A 51 -6.94 0.58 -9.10
CA ARG A 51 -6.63 -0.70 -8.44
C ARG A 51 -5.15 -0.78 -8.08
N LEU A 52 -4.81 -1.62 -7.11
CA LEU A 52 -3.41 -1.95 -6.80
C LEU A 52 -3.07 -3.33 -7.36
N GLU A 53 -2.09 -3.41 -8.26
CA GLU A 53 -1.52 -4.67 -8.72
C GLU A 53 -0.31 -5.04 -7.86
N LEU A 54 -0.44 -6.10 -7.08
CA LEU A 54 0.67 -6.71 -6.35
C LEU A 54 1.30 -7.76 -7.24
N MET A 55 2.61 -7.70 -7.44
CA MET A 55 3.33 -8.55 -8.38
C MET A 55 4.50 -9.26 -7.72
N ASN A 56 4.76 -10.49 -8.15
CA ASN A 56 5.95 -11.24 -7.79
C ASN A 56 6.48 -12.00 -9.02
N LYS A 57 7.80 -12.23 -9.05
CA LYS A 57 8.45 -13.13 -10.01
C LYS A 57 9.81 -13.60 -9.45
N PRO A 58 10.41 -14.65 -10.01
CA PRO A 58 11.76 -15.04 -9.63
C PRO A 58 12.78 -13.94 -9.88
N LEU A 59 13.84 -13.93 -9.06
CA LEU A 59 15.01 -13.06 -9.21
C LEU A 59 14.66 -11.57 -9.15
N LEU A 60 13.69 -11.19 -8.31
CA LEU A 60 13.52 -9.80 -7.91
C LEU A 60 14.81 -9.29 -7.25
N ILE A 61 15.10 -8.02 -7.51
CA ILE A 61 16.23 -7.33 -6.92
C ILE A 61 15.65 -6.47 -5.82
N ASP A 62 16.00 -6.80 -4.58
CA ASP A 62 15.68 -5.96 -3.43
C ASP A 62 16.51 -4.68 -3.53
N THR A 63 15.80 -3.57 -3.50
CA THR A 63 16.39 -2.24 -3.47
C THR A 63 16.03 -1.57 -2.17
N ASP A 64 16.99 -0.87 -1.56
CA ASP A 64 16.70 -0.07 -0.38
C ASP A 64 15.60 0.95 -0.69
N ASN A 65 14.51 0.88 0.06
CA ASN A 65 13.40 1.83 0.02
C ASN A 65 13.72 3.05 0.90
N ASP A 66 14.90 3.66 0.69
CA ASP A 66 15.27 4.91 1.38
C ASP A 66 14.19 5.96 1.13
N LEU A 67 13.76 6.62 2.21
CA LEU A 67 12.73 7.66 2.18
C LEU A 67 13.14 8.84 1.29
N ASN A 68 14.45 9.10 1.15
CA ASN A 68 15.00 10.21 0.38
C ASN A 68 15.58 9.75 -0.97
N ARG A 69 14.71 9.19 -1.83
CA ARG A 69 15.10 8.74 -3.18
C ARG A 69 14.23 9.36 -4.27
N THR A 70 14.76 9.42 -5.50
CA THR A 70 13.97 9.77 -6.68
C THR A 70 13.16 8.56 -7.18
N GLY A 71 12.00 8.80 -7.78
CA GLY A 71 11.13 7.76 -8.32
C GLY A 71 9.79 7.65 -7.58
N TYR A 72 9.24 6.44 -7.52
CA TYR A 72 7.97 6.18 -6.83
C TYR A 72 8.14 6.32 -5.32
N ALA A 73 7.40 7.25 -4.71
CA ALA A 73 7.56 7.62 -3.30
C ALA A 73 6.59 6.88 -2.37
N HIS A 74 5.28 7.00 -2.64
CA HIS A 74 4.22 6.42 -1.81
C HIS A 74 2.89 6.29 -2.60
N ILE A 75 1.93 5.59 -2.00
CA ILE A 75 0.49 5.64 -2.31
C ILE A 75 -0.27 6.28 -1.14
N ALA A 76 -1.32 7.04 -1.44
CA ALA A 76 -2.20 7.60 -0.43
C ALA A 76 -3.61 6.98 -0.54
N PHE A 77 -4.21 6.64 0.60
CA PHE A 77 -5.59 6.14 0.71
C PHE A 77 -6.43 7.09 1.56
N SER A 78 -7.50 7.61 0.97
CA SER A 78 -8.50 8.41 1.69
C SER A 78 -9.47 7.48 2.43
N VAL A 79 -9.66 7.73 3.72
CA VAL A 79 -10.56 6.97 4.60
C VAL A 79 -11.77 7.78 5.07
N GLY A 80 -11.94 9.00 4.55
CA GLY A 80 -13.17 9.79 4.62
C GLY A 80 -13.31 10.70 5.85
N SER A 81 -12.56 10.48 6.94
CA SER A 81 -12.60 11.37 8.11
C SER A 81 -11.29 11.35 8.90
N LYS A 82 -11.09 12.37 9.74
CA LYS A 82 -9.91 12.47 10.61
C LYS A 82 -9.87 11.34 11.64
N GLU A 83 -11.04 11.01 12.17
CA GLU A 83 -11.22 9.93 13.14
C GLU A 83 -10.87 8.57 12.50
N ALA A 84 -11.26 8.35 11.24
CA ALA A 84 -10.88 7.14 10.52
C ALA A 84 -9.37 7.06 10.25
N VAL A 85 -8.71 8.20 10.00
CA VAL A 85 -7.23 8.26 9.94
C VAL A 85 -6.65 7.82 11.29
N ASP A 86 -7.06 8.45 12.39
CA ASP A 86 -6.56 8.15 13.73
C ASP A 86 -6.72 6.67 14.11
N GLU A 87 -7.93 6.12 13.91
CA GLU A 87 -8.28 4.74 14.25
C GLU A 87 -7.47 3.73 13.42
N LEU A 88 -7.34 3.97 12.10
CA LEU A 88 -6.61 3.05 11.24
C LEU A 88 -5.11 3.09 11.53
N THR A 89 -4.54 4.27 11.78
CA THR A 89 -3.12 4.40 12.13
C THR A 89 -2.81 3.65 13.42
N GLU A 90 -3.62 3.79 14.47
CA GLU A 90 -3.40 3.09 15.73
C GLU A 90 -3.55 1.56 15.55
N LYS A 91 -4.55 1.10 14.78
CA LYS A 91 -4.74 -0.32 14.46
C LYS A 91 -3.52 -0.93 13.75
N ILE A 92 -2.94 -0.21 12.79
CA ILE A 92 -1.76 -0.65 12.04
C ILE A 92 -0.51 -0.65 12.92
N LYS A 93 -0.36 0.37 13.77
CA LYS A 93 0.72 0.44 14.76
C LYS A 93 0.66 -0.70 15.77
N ASP A 94 -0.52 -1.02 16.29
CA ASP A 94 -0.74 -2.14 17.21
C ASP A 94 -0.45 -3.51 16.57
N ALA A 95 -0.59 -3.61 15.25
CA ALA A 95 -0.18 -4.79 14.49
C ALA A 95 1.34 -4.88 14.25
N GLY A 96 2.11 -3.89 14.70
CA GLY A 96 3.58 -3.90 14.67
C GLY A 96 4.21 -3.22 13.45
N TYR A 97 3.42 -2.53 12.61
CA TYR A 97 3.95 -1.74 11.51
C TYR A 97 4.47 -0.39 12.01
N GLU A 98 5.49 0.13 11.34
CA GLU A 98 6.10 1.40 11.70
C GLU A 98 5.21 2.58 11.25
N VAL A 99 5.01 3.54 12.15
CA VAL A 99 4.39 4.83 11.85
C VAL A 99 5.51 5.88 11.77
N VAL A 100 5.93 6.21 10.55
CA VAL A 100 6.98 7.21 10.33
C VAL A 100 6.50 8.63 10.62
N SER A 101 5.19 8.86 10.52
CA SER A 101 4.60 10.12 10.96
C SER A 101 3.13 9.93 11.37
N GLY A 102 2.82 10.26 12.62
CA GLY A 102 1.47 10.14 13.15
C GLY A 102 0.45 11.11 12.53
N PRO A 103 -0.84 10.95 12.86
CA PRO A 103 -1.92 11.80 12.35
C PRO A 103 -1.69 13.27 12.66
N ARG A 104 -1.69 14.11 11.62
CA ARG A 104 -1.48 15.56 11.73
C ARG A 104 -2.04 16.29 10.51
N THR A 105 -2.20 17.60 10.63
CA THR A 105 -2.39 18.46 9.45
C THR A 105 -1.04 18.86 8.85
N THR A 106 -0.84 18.60 7.57
CA THR A 106 0.36 18.97 6.81
C THR A 106 0.35 20.44 6.38
N GLY A 107 1.50 20.94 5.93
CA GLY A 107 1.64 22.32 5.44
C GLY A 107 0.84 22.62 4.17
N ASP A 108 0.47 21.60 3.39
CA ASP A 108 -0.36 21.68 2.19
C ASP A 108 -1.84 21.35 2.44
N GLY A 109 -2.22 21.08 3.70
CA GLY A 109 -3.61 21.08 4.15
C GLY A 109 -4.29 19.71 4.25
N TYR A 110 -3.57 18.61 4.02
CA TYR A 110 -4.09 17.27 4.28
C TYR A 110 -4.10 16.98 5.77
N TYR A 111 -5.10 16.23 6.24
CA TYR A 111 -4.99 15.54 7.51
C TYR A 111 -4.67 14.09 7.22
N GLU A 112 -3.51 13.65 7.68
CA GLU A 112 -2.94 12.37 7.28
C GLU A 112 -2.04 11.78 8.37
N SER A 113 -1.79 10.48 8.24
CA SER A 113 -0.62 9.80 8.82
C SER A 113 0.18 9.11 7.72
N CYS A 114 1.42 8.73 8.01
CA CYS A 114 2.25 7.95 7.11
C CYS A 114 2.85 6.75 7.85
N ILE A 115 2.72 5.58 7.23
CA ILE A 115 3.22 4.30 7.72
C ILE A 115 4.24 3.71 6.75
N VAL A 116 5.11 2.86 7.27
CA VAL A 116 5.90 1.93 6.45
C VAL A 116 5.21 0.58 6.50
N ALA A 117 4.57 0.24 5.38
CA ALA A 117 3.86 -1.00 5.18
C ALA A 117 4.84 -2.12 4.78
N ILE A 118 4.32 -3.12 4.08
CA ILE A 118 5.09 -4.31 3.68
C ILE A 118 6.29 -3.94 2.82
N GLU A 119 7.43 -4.54 3.14
CA GLU A 119 8.70 -4.42 2.41
C GLU A 119 9.19 -2.98 2.26
N GLY A 120 8.94 -2.12 3.25
CA GLY A 120 9.47 -0.76 3.27
C GLY A 120 8.67 0.23 2.40
N ASN A 121 7.50 -0.17 1.88
CA ASN A 121 6.67 0.70 1.06
C ASN A 121 5.89 1.70 1.93
N GLN A 122 5.99 2.98 1.60
CA GLN A 122 5.26 4.02 2.32
C GLN A 122 3.81 4.11 1.86
N ILE A 123 2.92 4.27 2.84
CA ILE A 123 1.51 4.51 2.61
C ILE A 123 1.07 5.71 3.46
N GLU A 124 0.45 6.67 2.81
CA GLU A 124 -0.26 7.76 3.49
C GLU A 124 -1.73 7.38 3.68
N ILE A 125 -2.25 7.64 4.88
CA ILE A 125 -3.66 7.46 5.22
C ILE A 125 -4.22 8.86 5.41
N THR A 126 -5.11 9.28 4.52
CA THR A 126 -5.64 10.65 4.46
C THR A 126 -7.14 10.68 4.73
N VAL A 127 -7.68 11.88 4.98
CA VAL A 127 -9.13 12.11 4.87
C VAL A 127 -9.56 11.88 3.42
#